data_AF-A0A9N9F3V9-F1
#
_entry.id   AF-A0A9N9F3V9-F1
#
_cell.length_a   1.000
_cell.length_b   1.000
_cell.length_c   1.000
_cell.angle_alpha   90.00
_cell.angle_beta   90.00
_cell.angle_gamma   90.00
#
_symmetry.space_group_name_H-M   'P 1'
#
loop_
_entity.id
_entity.type
_entity.pdbx_description
1 polymer ?
#
loop_
_entity_poly.entity_id
_entity_poly.type
_entity_poly.pdbx_seq_one_letter_code
_entity_poly.pdbx_strand_id
1 'polypeptide(L)'
;MVLLQQHIEQRRWASKKAGGSTHNNRDSPGQRLGVKLFGGEYAKAGAIIVRQRGTVFHPGQYVEVGRDFTLWAKEPGYVKFYTDPQWPKRKFVGIVFHRDDILPKDPTEPRDRIFGFIDLVAYREEQRTAREKAREKRTKEPIYV
;
A
#
# COMPACT_ATOMS: atom_id res chain seq x y z
N MET A 1 -37.51 78.72 40.01
CA MET A 1 -37.94 77.34 40.25
C MET A 1 -37.29 76.45 39.21
N VAL A 2 -36.22 75.79 39.65
CA VAL A 2 -35.42 74.68 39.10
C VAL A 2 -35.59 74.30 37.63
N LEU A 3 -34.54 74.62 36.85
CA LEU A 3 -34.10 73.89 35.66
C LEU A 3 -33.85 72.43 36.03
N LEU A 4 -34.59 71.50 35.42
CA LEU A 4 -34.28 70.08 35.48
C LEU A 4 -33.74 69.65 34.11
N GLN A 5 -32.42 69.78 33.98
CA GLN A 5 -31.61 69.19 32.91
C GLN A 5 -31.85 67.68 32.92
N GLN A 6 -32.52 67.15 31.89
CA GLN A 6 -32.63 65.70 31.71
C GLN A 6 -31.26 65.17 31.30
N HIS A 7 -30.57 64.51 32.25
CA HIS A 7 -29.33 63.82 31.96
C HIS A 7 -29.63 62.64 31.03
N ILE A 8 -29.24 62.75 29.77
CA ILE A 8 -29.30 61.65 28.80
C ILE A 8 -28.24 60.64 29.24
N GLU A 9 -28.65 59.57 29.94
CA GLU A 9 -27.80 58.39 30.08
C GLU A 9 -27.74 57.65 28.75
N GLN A 10 -26.68 57.87 27.97
CA GLN A 10 -26.33 56.99 26.87
C GLN A 10 -25.91 55.61 27.43
N ARG A 11 -26.87 54.71 27.60
CA ARG A 11 -26.57 53.28 27.80
C ARG A 11 -26.16 52.67 26.46
N ARG A 12 -24.84 52.61 26.21
CA ARG A 12 -24.30 51.76 25.13
C ARG A 12 -24.20 50.33 25.65
N TRP A 13 -25.17 49.50 25.30
CA TRP A 13 -24.94 48.05 25.31
C TRP A 13 -24.05 47.72 24.11
N ALA A 14 -22.92 47.05 24.35
CA ALA A 14 -22.23 46.36 23.26
C ALA A 14 -23.11 45.19 22.82
N SER A 15 -23.96 45.36 21.80
CA SER A 15 -24.66 44.24 21.18
C SER A 15 -23.64 43.43 20.38
N LYS A 16 -23.16 42.34 21.00
CA LYS A 16 -22.33 41.26 20.46
C LYS A 16 -21.34 41.66 19.35
N LYS A 17 -20.06 41.77 19.72
CA LYS A 17 -18.93 41.46 18.84
C LYS A 17 -18.86 39.94 18.61
N ALA A 18 -19.87 39.34 17.99
CA ALA A 18 -19.83 37.93 17.60
C ALA A 18 -21.00 37.58 16.68
N GLY A 19 -20.73 37.06 15.49
CA GLY A 19 -21.77 36.55 14.61
C GLY A 19 -21.36 35.58 13.50
N GLY A 20 -20.09 35.16 13.45
CA GLY A 20 -19.64 34.03 12.62
C GLY A 20 -19.37 34.37 11.15
N SER A 21 -18.21 33.94 10.65
CA SER A 21 -18.10 33.58 9.23
C SER A 21 -19.05 32.39 9.02
N THR A 22 -20.29 32.66 8.60
CA THR A 22 -21.25 31.61 8.26
C THR A 22 -20.99 31.15 6.85
N HIS A 23 -19.99 30.27 6.68
CA HIS A 23 -19.93 29.25 5.63
C HIS A 23 -18.78 28.29 6.00
N ASN A 24 -19.12 27.15 6.60
CA ASN A 24 -18.16 26.07 6.85
C ASN A 24 -17.94 25.26 5.56
N ASN A 25 -17.43 25.91 4.52
CA ASN A 25 -17.10 25.26 3.25
C ASN A 25 -15.59 24.91 3.22
N ARG A 26 -15.13 24.15 4.22
CA ARG A 26 -13.73 23.71 4.35
C ARG A 26 -13.67 22.19 4.32
N ASP A 27 -13.53 21.65 3.12
CA ASP A 27 -13.30 20.22 2.92
C ASP A 27 -11.89 19.95 2.41
N SER A 28 -11.26 18.93 2.98
CA SER A 28 -9.98 18.43 2.47
C SER A 28 -10.21 17.49 1.29
N PRO A 29 -9.31 17.45 0.30
CA PRO A 29 -9.40 16.47 -0.78
C PRO A 29 -9.28 15.03 -0.25
N GLY A 30 -9.91 14.09 -0.95
CA GLY A 30 -9.79 12.67 -0.66
C GLY A 30 -8.33 12.18 -0.74
N GLN A 31 -7.89 11.49 0.31
CA GLN A 31 -6.49 11.05 0.48
C GLN A 31 -6.15 9.76 -0.29
N ARG A 32 -7.08 9.22 -1.08
CA ARG A 32 -6.92 8.01 -1.91
C ARG A 32 -6.38 6.80 -1.12
N LEU A 33 -6.85 6.65 0.12
CA LEU A 33 -6.56 5.50 0.98
C LEU A 33 -7.23 4.22 0.41
N GLY A 34 -6.88 3.08 0.97
CA GLY A 34 -7.43 1.77 0.63
C GLY A 34 -6.40 0.81 0.05
N VAL A 35 -6.90 -0.36 -0.32
CA VAL A 35 -6.16 -1.45 -0.96
C VAL A 35 -5.74 -1.03 -2.38
N LYS A 36 -4.52 -1.37 -2.75
CA LYS A 36 -3.89 -1.09 -4.05
C LYS A 36 -3.58 -2.36 -4.83
N LEU A 37 -3.30 -3.46 -4.12
CA LEU A 37 -3.18 -4.80 -4.69
C LEU A 37 -4.12 -5.75 -3.95
N PHE A 38 -4.93 -6.47 -4.71
CA PHE A 38 -5.93 -7.42 -4.20
C PHE A 38 -5.34 -8.80 -3.98
N GLY A 39 -6.10 -9.67 -3.30
CA GLY A 39 -5.69 -11.05 -3.04
C GLY A 39 -5.50 -11.84 -4.36
N GLY A 40 -4.37 -12.52 -4.49
CA GLY A 40 -4.01 -13.31 -5.68
C GLY A 40 -3.31 -12.52 -6.80
N GLU A 41 -3.17 -11.20 -6.64
CA GLU A 41 -2.41 -10.36 -7.57
C GLU A 41 -0.90 -10.47 -7.30
N TYR A 42 -0.11 -10.33 -8.37
CA TYR A 42 1.34 -10.36 -8.30
C TYR A 42 1.90 -9.00 -7.88
N ALA A 43 2.63 -8.97 -6.77
CA ALA A 43 3.35 -7.84 -6.25
C ALA A 43 4.84 -7.94 -6.64
N LYS A 44 5.42 -6.82 -7.06
CA LYS A 44 6.88 -6.66 -7.16
C LYS A 44 7.43 -6.25 -5.79
N ALA A 45 8.72 -6.49 -5.54
CA ALA A 45 9.39 -5.90 -4.38
C ALA A 45 9.23 -4.37 -4.38
N GLY A 46 8.88 -3.80 -3.24
CA GLY A 46 8.56 -2.39 -3.04
C GLY A 46 7.14 -1.96 -3.44
N ALA A 47 6.31 -2.85 -4.00
CA ALA A 47 4.94 -2.49 -4.38
C ALA A 47 4.07 -2.18 -3.16
N ILE A 48 3.27 -1.11 -3.24
CA ILE A 48 2.32 -0.74 -2.19
C ILE A 48 1.10 -1.65 -2.28
N ILE A 49 0.72 -2.26 -1.16
CA ILE A 49 -0.44 -3.15 -1.07
C ILE A 49 -1.63 -2.42 -0.46
N VAL A 50 -1.43 -1.67 0.63
CA VAL A 50 -2.51 -0.93 1.30
C VAL A 50 -1.99 0.41 1.80
N ARG A 51 -2.70 1.50 1.47
CA ARG A 51 -2.54 2.81 2.10
C ARG A 51 -3.63 3.01 3.13
N GLN A 52 -3.29 3.28 4.39
CA GLN A 52 -4.27 3.33 5.48
C GLN A 52 -3.96 4.45 6.48
N ARG A 53 -4.88 4.68 7.40
CA ARG A 53 -4.69 5.55 8.57
C ARG A 53 -4.78 4.66 9.80
N GLY A 54 -3.66 4.53 10.52
CA GLY A 54 -3.49 3.48 11.51
C GLY A 54 -3.45 2.09 10.85
N THR A 55 -3.28 1.05 11.68
CA THR A 55 -3.20 -0.34 11.21
C THR A 55 -4.58 -0.98 11.21
N VAL A 56 -5.29 -0.91 10.08
CA VAL A 56 -6.49 -1.73 9.84
C VAL A 56 -6.06 -3.13 9.42
N PHE A 57 -5.07 -3.19 8.54
CA PHE A 57 -4.32 -4.39 8.22
C PHE A 57 -2.93 -4.34 8.84
N HIS A 58 -2.47 -5.48 9.32
CA HIS A 58 -1.15 -5.68 9.91
C HIS A 58 -0.19 -6.34 8.90
N PRO A 59 1.11 -6.04 9.00
CA PRO A 59 2.12 -6.72 8.18
C PRO A 59 2.18 -8.20 8.57
N GLY A 60 2.06 -9.07 7.57
CA GLY A 60 2.27 -10.51 7.68
C GLY A 60 3.58 -10.94 7.02
N GLN A 61 3.60 -12.16 6.50
CA GLN A 61 4.76 -12.74 5.83
C GLN A 61 5.22 -11.88 4.63
N TYR A 62 6.51 -11.53 4.55
CA TYR A 62 7.11 -10.74 3.45
C TYR A 62 6.49 -9.37 3.17
N VAL A 63 5.84 -8.77 4.17
CA VAL A 63 5.26 -7.43 4.10
C VAL A 63 5.82 -6.59 5.24
N GLU A 64 6.15 -5.34 4.95
CA GLU A 64 6.60 -4.37 5.95
C GLU A 64 5.67 -3.16 6.02
N VAL A 65 5.79 -2.39 7.09
CA VAL A 65 4.96 -1.21 7.37
C VAL A 65 5.81 0.06 7.30
N GLY A 66 5.33 1.05 6.55
CA GLY A 66 5.94 2.37 6.47
C GLY A 66 5.54 3.28 7.64
N ARG A 67 6.15 4.48 7.69
CA ARG A 67 5.86 5.51 8.71
C ARG A 67 4.38 5.90 8.76
N ASP A 68 3.71 5.96 7.61
CA ASP A 68 2.29 6.29 7.48
C ASP A 68 1.37 5.06 7.56
N PHE A 69 1.86 3.95 8.12
CA PHE A 69 1.17 2.66 8.20
C PHE A 69 0.86 2.02 6.84
N THR A 70 1.42 2.52 5.74
CA THR A 70 1.32 1.88 4.42
C THR A 70 2.00 0.52 4.44
N LEU A 71 1.31 -0.50 3.96
CA LEU A 71 1.86 -1.85 3.79
C LEU A 71 2.47 -1.99 2.40
N TRP A 72 3.68 -2.52 2.34
CA TRP A 72 4.42 -2.72 1.09
C TRP A 72 5.11 -4.08 1.05
N ALA A 73 5.31 -4.57 -0.17
CA ALA A 73 5.89 -5.87 -0.48
C ALA A 73 7.40 -5.88 -0.29
N LYS A 74 7.94 -6.73 0.59
CA LYS A 74 9.39 -6.88 0.72
C LYS A 74 9.99 -7.71 -0.41
N GLU A 75 9.29 -8.78 -0.76
CA GLU A 75 9.69 -9.75 -1.79
C GLU A 75 8.65 -9.79 -2.92
N PRO A 76 9.03 -10.21 -4.14
CA PRO A 76 8.08 -10.45 -5.20
C PRO A 76 7.25 -11.72 -4.93
N GLY A 77 5.96 -11.69 -5.24
CA GLY A 77 5.07 -12.84 -5.03
C GLY A 77 3.60 -12.46 -5.15
N TYR A 78 2.70 -13.29 -4.64
CA TYR A 78 1.26 -13.09 -4.67
C TYR A 78 0.72 -12.61 -3.33
N VAL A 79 -0.14 -11.60 -3.35
CA VAL A 79 -0.74 -11.02 -2.14
C VAL A 79 -1.81 -11.95 -1.57
N LYS A 80 -1.79 -12.17 -0.25
CA LYS A 80 -2.81 -12.91 0.49
C LYS A 80 -3.26 -12.14 1.72
N PHE A 81 -4.57 -11.98 1.86
CA PHE A 81 -5.21 -11.44 3.06
C PHE A 81 -5.66 -12.60 3.93
N TYR A 82 -5.31 -12.59 5.22
CA TYR A 82 -5.64 -13.69 6.12
C TYR A 82 -5.84 -13.19 7.56
N THR A 83 -6.40 -14.05 8.39
CA THR A 83 -6.50 -13.86 9.84
C THR A 83 -5.67 -14.95 10.49
N ASP A 84 -4.80 -14.57 11.43
CA ASP A 84 -4.01 -15.53 12.19
C ASP A 84 -4.80 -16.02 13.41
N PRO A 85 -4.98 -17.33 13.62
CA PRO A 85 -5.61 -17.88 14.83
C PRO A 85 -4.97 -17.38 16.13
N GLN A 86 -3.67 -17.06 16.13
CA GLN A 86 -2.97 -16.50 17.29
C GLN A 86 -3.48 -15.09 17.64
N TRP A 87 -3.96 -14.33 16.66
CA TRP A 87 -4.49 -12.98 16.83
C TRP A 87 -5.85 -12.80 16.14
N PRO A 88 -6.93 -13.34 16.72
CA PRO A 88 -8.23 -13.46 16.05
C PRO A 88 -8.89 -12.13 15.70
N LYS A 89 -8.52 -11.04 16.39
CA LYS A 89 -9.07 -9.69 16.16
C LYS A 89 -8.32 -8.91 15.06
N ARG A 90 -7.19 -9.42 14.58
CA ARG A 90 -6.30 -8.72 13.64
C ARG A 90 -6.37 -9.34 12.26
N LYS A 91 -6.34 -8.49 11.23
CA LYS A 91 -6.26 -8.92 9.83
C LYS A 91 -4.85 -8.66 9.33
N PHE A 92 -4.30 -9.60 8.59
CA PHE A 92 -2.94 -9.56 8.08
C PHE A 92 -2.90 -9.54 6.56
N VAL A 93 -1.81 -9.00 6.04
CA VAL A 93 -1.47 -9.01 4.62
C VAL A 93 -0.10 -9.61 4.49
N GLY A 94 0.01 -10.71 3.74
CA GLY A 94 1.27 -11.37 3.44
C GLY A 94 1.47 -11.54 1.95
N ILE A 95 2.68 -11.92 1.58
CA ILE A 95 3.06 -12.34 0.25
C ILE A 95 3.52 -13.78 0.31
N VAL A 96 3.09 -14.55 -0.70
CA VAL A 96 3.52 -15.93 -0.94
C VAL A 96 4.22 -16.05 -2.28
N PHE A 97 5.14 -17.00 -2.44
CA PHE A 97 5.89 -17.13 -3.69
C PHE A 97 5.07 -17.83 -4.78
N HIS A 98 4.29 -18.85 -4.41
CA HIS A 98 3.38 -19.52 -5.32
C HIS A 98 1.94 -19.08 -5.06
N ARG A 99 1.13 -19.00 -6.12
CA ARG A 99 -0.25 -18.50 -6.04
C ARG A 99 -1.14 -19.39 -5.14
N ASP A 100 -0.83 -20.68 -5.10
CA ASP A 100 -1.63 -21.69 -4.42
C ASP A 100 -1.28 -21.83 -2.94
N ASP A 101 -0.19 -21.19 -2.50
CA ASP A 101 0.19 -21.18 -1.09
C ASP A 101 -0.87 -20.48 -0.23
N ILE A 102 -1.03 -21.01 0.99
CA ILE A 102 -2.03 -20.57 1.95
C ILE A 102 -1.31 -19.91 3.14
N LEU A 103 -1.89 -18.82 3.65
CA LEU A 103 -1.51 -18.19 4.91
C LEU A 103 -2.68 -18.25 5.90
N PRO A 104 -2.43 -18.39 7.21
CA PRO A 104 -1.11 -18.48 7.87
C PRO A 104 -0.46 -19.85 7.70
N LYS A 105 0.88 -19.90 7.67
CA LYS A 105 1.64 -21.17 7.66
C LYS A 105 1.68 -21.81 9.04
N ASP A 106 1.89 -23.12 9.08
CA ASP A 106 2.16 -23.82 10.32
C ASP A 106 3.52 -23.37 10.91
N PRO A 107 3.62 -23.08 12.21
CA PRO A 107 4.87 -22.64 12.83
C PRO A 107 6.03 -23.64 12.75
N THR A 108 5.74 -24.94 12.60
CA THR A 108 6.72 -26.03 12.52
C THR A 108 7.30 -26.18 11.11
N GLU A 109 6.54 -25.76 10.10
CA GLU A 109 6.96 -25.84 8.70
C GLU A 109 8.17 -24.93 8.44
N PRO A 110 9.16 -25.37 7.63
CA PRO A 110 10.23 -24.49 7.21
C PRO A 110 9.70 -23.23 6.52
N ARG A 111 10.34 -22.10 6.81
CA ARG A 111 9.99 -20.83 6.16
C ARG A 111 10.49 -20.84 4.71
N ASP A 112 9.58 -20.71 3.75
CA ASP A 112 9.94 -20.51 2.34
C ASP A 112 10.82 -19.28 2.23
N ARG A 113 11.96 -19.34 1.53
CA ARG A 113 12.79 -18.16 1.27
C ARG A 113 13.21 -18.15 -0.19
N ILE A 114 13.18 -16.97 -0.81
CA ILE A 114 13.74 -16.80 -2.15
C ILE A 114 15.26 -16.58 -2.05
N PHE A 115 16.02 -17.25 -2.91
CA PHE A 115 17.48 -17.09 -2.95
C PHE A 115 17.88 -15.71 -3.50
N GLY A 116 17.11 -15.17 -4.45
CA GLY A 116 17.28 -13.81 -4.96
C GLY A 116 18.47 -13.59 -5.90
N PHE A 117 19.35 -14.58 -6.08
CA PHE A 117 20.50 -14.50 -6.98
C PHE A 117 20.41 -15.46 -8.16
N ILE A 118 21.15 -15.13 -9.22
CA ILE A 118 21.25 -15.90 -10.46
C ILE A 118 22.66 -16.48 -10.55
N ASP A 119 22.80 -17.75 -10.95
CA ASP A 119 24.10 -18.31 -11.32
C ASP A 119 24.55 -17.69 -12.65
N LEU A 120 25.60 -16.86 -12.57
CA LEU A 120 26.11 -16.12 -13.71
C LEU A 120 26.78 -17.03 -14.75
N VAL A 121 27.35 -18.16 -14.33
CA VAL A 121 28.02 -19.09 -15.24
C VAL A 121 26.98 -19.80 -16.09
N ALA A 122 26.00 -20.44 -15.44
CA ALA A 122 24.89 -21.10 -16.11
C ALA A 122 24.13 -20.13 -17.03
N TYR A 123 23.81 -18.93 -16.54
CA TYR A 123 23.12 -17.91 -17.35
C TYR A 123 23.90 -17.57 -18.63
N ARG A 124 25.21 -17.36 -18.54
CA ARG A 124 26.06 -17.04 -19.72
C ARG A 124 26.09 -18.19 -20.72
N GLU A 125 26.14 -19.42 -20.25
CA GLU A 125 26.13 -20.62 -21.11
C GLU A 125 24.78 -20.78 -21.83
N GLU A 126 23.66 -20.60 -21.13
CA GLU A 126 22.33 -20.57 -21.73
C GLU A 126 22.20 -19.47 -22.80
N GLN A 127 22.75 -18.27 -22.56
CA GLN A 127 22.74 -17.21 -23.56
C GLN A 127 23.57 -17.58 -24.80
N ARG A 128 24.70 -18.28 -24.64
CA ARG A 128 25.52 -18.76 -25.76
C ARG A 128 24.76 -19.79 -26.59
N THR A 129 24.21 -20.81 -25.95
CA THR A 129 23.46 -21.88 -26.64
C THR A 129 22.20 -21.33 -27.33
N ALA A 130 21.49 -20.39 -26.71
CA ALA A 130 20.34 -19.73 -27.32
C ALA A 130 20.71 -18.93 -28.58
N ARG A 131 21.85 -18.21 -28.56
CA ARG A 131 22.38 -17.48 -29.72
C ARG A 131 22.78 -18.43 -30.84
N GLU A 132 23.44 -19.53 -30.53
CA GLU A 132 23.81 -20.56 -31.50
C GLU A 132 22.57 -21.20 -32.14
N LYS A 133 21.56 -21.56 -31.33
CA LYS A 133 20.28 -22.09 -31.81
C LYS A 133 19.52 -21.09 -32.69
N ALA A 134 19.54 -19.80 -32.34
CA ALA A 134 18.92 -18.75 -33.15
C ALA A 134 19.66 -18.56 -34.49
N ARG A 135 21.00 -18.64 -34.49
CA ARG A 135 21.82 -18.61 -35.72
C ARG A 135 21.49 -19.81 -36.61
N GLU A 136 21.41 -21.00 -36.03
CA GLU A 136 21.09 -22.23 -36.75
C GLU A 136 19.68 -22.21 -37.34
N LYS A 137 18.69 -21.75 -36.55
CA LYS A 137 17.31 -21.54 -37.02
C LYS A 137 17.27 -20.59 -38.21
N ARG A 138 17.99 -19.46 -38.14
CA ARG A 138 18.10 -18.48 -39.23
C ARG A 138 18.78 -19.04 -40.48
N THR A 139 19.74 -19.95 -40.35
CA THR A 139 20.38 -20.59 -41.50
C THR A 139 19.52 -21.71 -42.12
N LYS A 140 18.65 -22.34 -41.34
CA LYS A 140 17.82 -23.48 -41.78
C LYS A 140 16.43 -23.09 -42.27
N GLU A 141 15.87 -21.96 -41.84
CA GLU A 141 14.65 -21.41 -42.41
C GLU A 141 14.99 -20.72 -43.75
N PRO A 142 14.64 -21.30 -44.92
CA PRO A 142 14.84 -20.63 -46.18
C PRO A 142 13.97 -19.37 -46.20
N ILE A 143 14.56 -18.22 -46.55
CA ILE A 143 13.81 -17.01 -46.84
C ILE A 143 13.07 -17.29 -48.16
N TYR A 144 11.76 -17.53 -48.10
CA TYR A 144 10.92 -17.54 -49.30
C TYR A 144 10.79 -16.08 -49.76
N VAL A 145 11.45 -15.74 -50.88
CA VAL A 145 11.27 -14.51 -51.65
C VAL A 145 10.24 -14.77 -52.74
#